data_AF-A0A966U3M2-F1
#
_entry.id   AF-A0A966U3M2-F1
#
_cell.length_a   1.000
_cell.length_b   1.000
_cell.length_c   1.000
_cell.angle_alpha   90.00
_cell.angle_beta   90.00
_cell.angle_gamma   90.00
#
_symmetry.space_group_name_H-M   'P 1'
#
loop_
_entity.id
_entity.type
_entity.pdbx_description
1 polymer ?
#
loop_
_entity_poly.entity_id
_entity_poly.type
_entity_poly.pdbx_seq_one_letter_code
_entity_poly.pdbx_strand_id
1 'polypeptide(L)'
;MSGLLTSAQTERLLEITSPLGKDALVLRSLSVQEAIGEPFRLSAEVLSETMNIAASQIVGKTITCTIKMVNQPKRHFHAVVRAFTRLGPSGRGLAAYRL
;
A
#
# COMPACT_ATOMS: atom_id res chain seq x y z
N MET A 1 -19.91 -11.83 15.84
CA MET A 1 -19.62 -10.38 15.95
C MET A 1 -18.21 -10.13 15.45
N SER A 2 -18.07 -9.89 14.14
CA SER A 2 -16.79 -9.78 13.43
C SER A 2 -16.51 -8.30 13.18
N GLY A 3 -15.54 -7.72 13.89
CA GLY A 3 -15.12 -6.33 13.68
C GLY A 3 -14.56 -6.16 12.27
N LEU A 4 -15.37 -5.56 11.39
CA LEU A 4 -15.13 -5.26 9.99
C LEU A 4 -13.82 -4.46 9.82
N LEU A 5 -12.74 -5.10 9.40
CA LEU A 5 -11.77 -4.40 8.57
C LEU A 5 -12.43 -4.29 7.20
N THR A 6 -13.27 -3.27 7.00
CA THR A 6 -13.85 -2.99 5.69
C THR A 6 -12.69 -2.79 4.71
N SER A 7 -12.57 -3.66 3.72
CA SER A 7 -11.48 -3.69 2.72
C SER A 7 -11.43 -2.40 1.89
N ALA A 8 -12.46 -1.54 2.02
CA ALA A 8 -12.50 -0.18 1.52
C ALA A 8 -11.27 0.63 1.96
N GLN A 9 -10.49 1.06 0.97
CA GLN A 9 -9.45 2.08 1.12
C GLN A 9 -10.00 3.49 1.20
N THR A 10 -11.22 3.71 0.70
CA THR A 10 -11.85 5.04 0.69
C THR A 10 -12.06 5.54 2.12
N GLU A 11 -11.72 6.81 2.37
CA GLU A 11 -11.84 7.52 3.66
C GLU A 11 -10.77 7.22 4.72
N ARG A 12 -9.78 6.38 4.41
CA ARG A 12 -8.64 6.14 5.31
C ARG A 12 -7.64 7.30 5.30
N LEU A 13 -6.87 7.41 6.39
CA LEU A 13 -5.73 8.32 6.50
C LEU A 13 -4.64 7.97 5.49
N LEU A 14 -4.41 6.68 5.28
CA LEU A 14 -3.51 6.12 4.28
C LEU A 14 -4.33 5.37 3.23
N GLU A 15 -4.16 5.72 1.96
CA GLU A 15 -4.80 5.03 0.84
C GLU A 15 -3.72 4.57 -0.15
N ILE A 16 -3.98 3.45 -0.84
CA ILE A 16 -3.15 2.99 -1.96
C ILE A 16 -4.01 2.69 -3.18
N THR A 17 -3.57 3.19 -4.34
CA THR A 17 -4.06 2.75 -5.65
C THR A 17 -2.98 1.89 -6.30
N SER A 18 -3.40 0.73 -6.81
CA SER A 18 -2.50 -0.28 -7.37
C SER A 18 -3.12 -0.93 -8.61
N PRO A 19 -2.32 -1.58 -9.46
CA PRO A 19 -2.79 -2.28 -10.65
C PRO A 19 -3.61 -3.54 -10.33
N LEU A 20 -3.67 -3.98 -9.07
CA LEU A 20 -4.49 -5.11 -8.64
C LEU A 20 -5.98 -4.77 -8.50
N GLY A 21 -6.35 -3.50 -8.70
CA GLY A 21 -7.71 -3.02 -8.54
C GLY A 21 -7.95 -2.33 -7.21
N LYS A 22 -9.17 -1.81 -7.07
CA LYS A 22 -9.62 -1.11 -5.87
C LYS A 22 -9.73 -2.10 -4.71
N ASP A 23 -9.32 -1.69 -3.52
CA ASP A 23 -9.48 -2.43 -2.25
C ASP A 23 -8.73 -3.78 -2.17
N ALA A 24 -7.99 -4.18 -3.21
CA ALA A 24 -7.17 -5.39 -3.23
C ALA A 24 -5.99 -5.32 -2.25
N LEU A 25 -5.48 -4.11 -2.00
CA LEU A 25 -4.41 -3.82 -1.04
C LEU A 25 -4.88 -2.76 -0.05
N VAL A 26 -4.58 -2.98 1.21
CA VAL A 26 -4.88 -2.05 2.30
C VAL A 26 -3.59 -1.49 2.86
N LEU A 27 -3.34 -0.19 2.71
CA LEU A 27 -2.13 0.46 3.20
C LEU A 27 -2.14 0.54 4.73
N ARG A 28 -1.12 -0.05 5.37
CA ARG A 28 -0.96 -0.11 6.84
C ARG A 28 0.13 0.84 7.33
N SER A 29 1.24 0.91 6.61
CA SER A 29 2.39 1.74 6.97
C SER A 29 3.04 2.28 5.71
N LEU A 30 3.58 3.50 5.80
CA LEU A 30 4.27 4.18 4.71
C LEU A 30 5.48 4.92 5.27
N SER A 31 6.66 4.65 4.71
CA SER A 31 7.89 5.38 4.98
C SER A 31 8.41 5.94 3.67
N VAL A 32 8.70 7.25 3.65
CA VAL A 32 9.21 7.96 2.48
C VAL A 32 10.48 8.71 2.86
N GLN A 33 11.55 8.51 2.09
CA GLN A 33 12.81 9.23 2.22
C GLN A 33 13.07 9.99 0.92
N GLU A 34 13.21 11.31 1.03
CA GLU A 34 13.48 12.23 -0.07
C GLU A 34 14.76 13.03 0.23
N ALA A 35 15.57 13.29 -0.80
CA ALA A 35 16.75 14.14 -0.73
C ALA A 35 16.90 14.92 -2.04
N ILE A 36 17.44 16.14 -1.97
CA ILE A 36 17.62 16.98 -3.15
C ILE A 36 18.71 16.36 -4.04
N GLY A 37 18.39 16.12 -5.31
CA GLY A 37 19.34 15.54 -6.29
C GLY A 37 19.45 14.02 -6.25
N GLU A 38 18.64 13.32 -5.44
CA GLU A 38 18.62 11.86 -5.38
C GLU A 38 17.21 11.29 -5.64
N PRO A 39 17.09 10.08 -6.20
CA PRO A 39 15.82 9.38 -6.27
C PRO A 39 15.25 9.12 -4.87
N PHE A 40 13.98 9.42 -4.67
CA PHE A 40 13.29 9.09 -3.43
C PHE A 40 13.19 7.57 -3.22
N ARG A 41 13.03 7.16 -1.97
CA ARG A 41 12.71 5.78 -1.59
C ARG A 41 11.38 5.76 -0.84
N LEU A 42 10.49 4.87 -1.26
CA LEU A 42 9.20 4.64 -0.65
C LEU A 42 9.12 3.17 -0.25
N SER A 43 8.78 2.91 1.01
CA SER A 43 8.49 1.58 1.53
C SER A 43 7.09 1.58 2.09
N ALA A 44 6.23 0.71 1.58
CA ALA A 44 4.85 0.56 2.01
C ALA A 44 4.60 -0.86 2.51
N GLU A 45 3.94 -0.96 3.65
CA GLU A 45 3.38 -2.24 4.11
C GLU A 45 1.89 -2.27 3.86
N VAL A 46 1.45 -3.32 3.19
CA VAL A 46 0.05 -3.51 2.82
C VAL A 46 -0.49 -4.84 3.33
N LEU A 47 -1.79 -4.87 3.57
CA LEU A 47 -2.55 -6.07 3.86
C LEU A 47 -3.41 -6.46 2.65
N SER A 48 -3.64 -7.73 2.44
CA SER A 48 -4.58 -8.23 1.43
C SER A 48 -5.28 -9.49 1.92
N GLU A 49 -6.53 -9.68 1.51
CA GLU A 49 -7.23 -10.96 1.63
C GLU A 49 -6.64 -12.00 0.65
N THR A 50 -5.98 -11.55 -0.42
CA THR A 50 -5.32 -12.43 -1.37
C THR A 50 -3.98 -12.92 -0.80
N MET A 51 -3.93 -14.21 -0.48
CA MET A 51 -2.78 -14.84 0.18
C MET A 51 -1.55 -15.06 -0.72
N ASN A 52 -1.77 -15.10 -2.04
CA ASN A 52 -0.76 -15.49 -3.03
C ASN A 52 -0.75 -14.50 -4.21
N ILE A 53 -0.46 -13.23 -3.95
CA ILE A 53 -0.28 -12.23 -5.01
C ILE A 53 1.01 -12.52 -5.77
N ALA A 54 0.93 -12.66 -7.10
CA ALA A 54 2.10 -12.90 -7.93
C ALA A 54 2.93 -11.61 -8.09
N ALA A 55 4.25 -11.69 -7.90
CA ALA A 55 5.13 -10.53 -8.01
C ALA A 55 5.05 -9.86 -9.40
N SER A 56 4.85 -10.62 -10.48
CA SER A 56 4.65 -10.11 -11.84
C SER A 56 3.42 -9.20 -12.00
N GLN A 57 2.46 -9.28 -11.07
CA GLN A 57 1.29 -8.42 -11.09
C GLN A 57 1.55 -7.03 -10.50
N ILE A 58 2.66 -6.83 -9.78
CA ILE A 58 2.97 -5.57 -9.07
C ILE A 58 4.34 -5.00 -9.47
N VAL A 59 5.40 -5.81 -9.50
CA VAL A 59 6.77 -5.35 -9.75
C VAL A 59 6.86 -4.71 -11.14
N GLY A 60 7.52 -3.55 -11.22
CA GLY A 60 7.65 -2.75 -12.43
C GLY A 60 6.42 -1.91 -12.78
N LYS A 61 5.31 -2.05 -12.04
CA LYS A 61 4.10 -1.24 -12.23
C LYS A 61 4.06 -0.07 -11.25
N THR A 62 3.24 0.92 -11.58
CA THR A 62 3.07 2.11 -10.75
C THR A 62 2.04 1.90 -9.65
N ILE A 63 2.26 2.59 -8.53
CA ILE A 63 1.33 2.71 -7.42
C ILE A 63 1.22 4.18 -7.03
N THR A 64 0.11 4.53 -6.39
CA THR A 64 -0.06 5.83 -5.75
C THR A 64 -0.44 5.64 -4.29
N CYS A 65 0.42 6.10 -3.39
CA CYS A 65 0.10 6.18 -1.97
C CYS A 65 -0.41 7.60 -1.66
N THR A 66 -1.54 7.69 -0.96
CA THR A 66 -2.14 8.97 -0.58
C THR A 66 -2.16 9.09 0.94
N ILE A 67 -1.63 10.19 1.44
CA ILE A 67 -1.73 10.57 2.84
C ILE A 67 -2.76 11.69 2.95
N LYS A 68 -3.77 11.47 3.79
CA LYS A 68 -4.73 12.51 4.19
C LYS A 68 -4.33 13.05 5.56
N MET A 69 -4.12 14.35 5.64
CA MET A 69 -3.85 15.04 6.89
C MET A 69 -5.03 15.95 7.22
N VAL A 70 -5.38 16.05 8.50
CA VAL A 70 -6.48 16.91 8.95
C VAL A 70 -6.17 18.36 8.54
N ASN A 71 -7.13 19.02 7.90
CA ASN A 71 -7.02 20.41 7.44
C ASN A 71 -5.84 20.70 6.48
N GLN A 72 -5.32 19.69 5.80
CA GLN A 72 -4.27 19.83 4.79
C GLN A 72 -4.67 19.16 3.48
N PRO A 73 -4.14 19.63 2.34
CA PRO A 73 -4.35 18.95 1.07
C PRO A 73 -3.84 17.50 1.13
N LYS A 74 -4.49 16.62 0.37
CA LYS A 74 -4.01 15.24 0.22
C LYS A 74 -2.63 15.27 -0.41
N ARG A 75 -1.69 14.52 0.17
CA ARG A 75 -0.36 14.32 -0.42
C ARG A 75 -0.33 12.99 -1.16
N HIS A 76 0.02 13.03 -2.43
CA HIS A 76 0.13 11.86 -3.29
C HIS A 76 1.59 11.54 -3.56
N PHE A 77 1.98 10.28 -3.37
CA PHE A 77 3.27 9.73 -3.74
C PHE A 77 3.07 8.70 -4.85
N HIS A 78 3.51 9.04 -6.05
CA HIS A 78 3.45 8.16 -7.22
C HIS A 78 4.83 7.52 -7.43
N ALA A 79 4.87 6.18 -7.46
CA ALA A 79 6.12 5.44 -7.51
C ALA A 79 6.00 4.19 -8.40
N VAL A 80 7.14 3.68 -8.87
CA VAL A 80 7.25 2.38 -9.55
C VAL A 80 7.73 1.34 -8.54
N VAL A 81 7.06 0.19 -8.46
CA VAL A 81 7.42 -0.85 -7.50
C VAL A 81 8.68 -1.58 -7.96
N ARG A 82 9.76 -1.46 -7.18
CA ARG A 82 11.04 -2.13 -7.46
C ARG A 82 11.13 -3.53 -6.86
N ALA A 83 10.53 -3.75 -5.70
CA ALA A 83 10.57 -5.03 -5.00
C ALA A 83 9.20 -5.31 -4.36
N PHE A 84 8.85 -6.58 -4.25
CA PHE A 84 7.61 -7.01 -3.60
C PHE A 84 7.88 -8.28 -2.80
N THR A 85 7.59 -8.25 -1.50
CA THR A 85 7.88 -9.35 -0.59
C THR A 85 6.67 -9.68 0.27
N ARG A 86 6.33 -10.97 0.39
CA ARG A 86 5.33 -11.44 1.35
C ARG A 86 5.97 -11.56 2.73
N LEU A 87 5.41 -10.85 3.71
CA LEU A 87 5.87 -10.88 5.10
C LEU A 87 5.26 -12.04 5.90
N GLY A 88 4.15 -12.61 5.40
CA GLY A 88 3.48 -13.77 6.00
C GLY A 88 2.01 -13.48 6.32
N PRO A 89 1.33 -14.42 7.02
CA PRO A 89 -0.03 -14.22 7.46
C PRO A 89 -0.10 -13.08 8.48
N SER A 90 -1.06 -12.20 8.29
CA SER A 90 -1.55 -11.26 9.28
C SER A 90 -2.87 -11.81 9.80
N GLY A 91 -3.16 -11.62 11.09
CA GLY A 91 -4.39 -12.16 11.70
C GLY A 91 -5.67 -11.82 10.90
N ARG A 92 -6.73 -12.62 11.11
CA ARG A 92 -8.04 -12.50 10.44
C ARG A 92 -8.05 -12.89 8.95
N GLY A 93 -7.21 -13.84 8.54
CA GLY A 93 -7.21 -14.31 7.16
C GLY A 93 -6.68 -13.28 6.17
N LEU A 94 -5.70 -12.47 6.58
CA LEU A 94 -5.00 -11.53 5.72
C LEU A 94 -3.55 -11.98 5.50
N ALA A 95 -2.92 -11.54 4.42
CA ALA A 95 -1.48 -11.61 4.24
C ALA A 95 -0.89 -10.19 4.26
N ALA A 96 0.26 -10.05 4.91
CA ALA A 96 1.05 -8.82 4.87
C ALA A 96 2.10 -8.90 3.75
N TYR A 97 2.27 -7.79 3.05
CA TYR A 97 3.28 -7.61 2.02
C TYR A 97 4.01 -6.29 2.19
N ARG A 98 5.24 -6.23 1.67
CA ARG A 98 6.02 -5.01 1.54
C ARG A 98 6.33 -4.74 0.08
N LEU A 99 6.17 -3.48 -0.30
CA LEU A 99 6.52 -2.90 -1.60
C LEU A 99 7.40 -1.66 -1.44
#